data_AF-F4GSD8-F1
#
_entry.id   AF-F4GSD8-F1
#
_cell.length_a   1.000
_cell.length_b   1.000
_cell.length_c   1.000
_cell.angle_alpha   90.00
_cell.angle_beta   90.00
_cell.angle_gamma   90.00
#
_symmetry.space_group_name_H-M   'P 1'
#
loop_
_entity.id
_entity.type
_entity.pdbx_description
1 polymer ?
#
loop_
_entity_poly.entity_id
_entity_poly.type
_entity_poly.pdbx_seq_one_letter_code
_entity_poly.pdbx_strand_id
1 'polypeptide(L)'
;MITVSLIPNALTRWLIAAVCCAVLAGCGTSEKEALKELKWSYSDDGVQIQVQADPALNQAKGQPHMLTLVVVQMEDPNGFTALTSNAAKLKTLLLSDSPPQGVLSIKRIFIAPGETRSLKLERVEKAQYIGLAAGYDHLDPARCTRLYRVGVEVDSSGLIIKSRTATPEPLKIELRLGPDGIQESPGSKPQPVEPTKPKAGLVPAPAPATTPASAPVSAPATGSPTSNVTPSDAK
;
A
#
# COMPACT_ATOMS: atom_id res chain seq x y z
N MET A 1 3.95 80.93 14.90
CA MET A 1 2.80 80.28 15.56
C MET A 1 2.53 78.97 14.83
N ILE A 2 2.89 77.83 15.43
CA ILE A 2 2.66 76.50 14.84
C ILE A 2 1.53 75.86 15.65
N THR A 3 0.37 75.69 15.03
CA THR A 3 -0.81 75.04 15.60
C THR A 3 -0.65 73.52 15.47
N VAL A 4 -0.35 72.85 16.57
CA VAL A 4 -0.36 71.38 16.66
C VAL A 4 -1.82 70.93 16.79
N SER A 5 -2.38 70.41 15.69
CA SER A 5 -3.73 69.85 15.64
C SER A 5 -3.75 68.51 16.37
N LEU A 6 -4.45 68.42 17.51
CA LEU A 6 -4.70 67.17 18.22
C LEU A 6 -5.57 66.24 17.36
N ILE A 7 -4.96 65.16 16.84
CA ILE A 7 -5.69 64.06 16.22
C ILE A 7 -6.49 63.37 17.32
N PRO A 8 -7.81 63.14 17.16
CA PRO A 8 -8.63 62.52 18.18
C PRO A 8 -8.19 61.07 18.42
N ASN A 9 -7.75 60.75 19.63
CA ASN A 9 -7.28 59.43 20.10
C ASN A 9 -8.25 58.27 19.79
N ALA A 10 -9.52 58.56 19.56
CA ALA A 10 -10.51 57.57 19.13
C ALA A 10 -10.24 57.05 17.71
N LEU A 11 -9.84 57.90 16.77
CA LEU A 11 -9.60 57.50 15.38
C LEU A 11 -8.34 56.64 15.25
N THR A 12 -7.29 56.96 16.03
CA THR A 12 -6.05 56.19 16.11
C THR A 12 -6.28 54.80 16.73
N ARG A 13 -7.16 54.69 17.73
CA ARG A 13 -7.52 53.40 18.36
C ARG A 13 -8.29 52.47 17.41
N TRP A 14 -9.17 53.03 16.57
CA TRP A 14 -9.91 52.26 15.57
C TRP A 14 -9.01 51.81 14.41
N LEU A 15 -8.06 52.64 13.98
CA LEU A 15 -7.04 52.26 12.99
C LEU A 15 -6.11 51.14 13.52
N ILE A 16 -5.69 51.19 14.78
CA ILE A 16 -4.86 50.13 15.39
C ILE A 16 -5.66 48.83 15.55
N ALA A 17 -6.94 48.91 15.94
CA ALA A 17 -7.80 47.72 16.04
C ALA A 17 -8.07 47.07 14.67
N ALA A 18 -8.27 47.86 13.61
CA ALA A 18 -8.45 47.35 12.25
C ALA A 18 -7.18 46.71 11.67
N VAL A 19 -6.00 47.28 11.97
CA VAL A 19 -4.70 46.70 11.58
C VAL A 19 -4.41 45.42 12.38
N CYS A 20 -4.77 45.33 13.67
CA CYS A 20 -4.65 44.09 14.44
C CYS A 20 -5.58 42.97 13.96
N CYS A 21 -6.80 43.29 13.49
CA CYS A 21 -7.71 42.29 12.93
C CYS A 21 -7.25 41.75 11.56
N ALA A 22 -6.50 42.53 10.78
CA ALA A 22 -5.97 42.09 9.50
C ALA A 22 -4.77 41.13 9.60
N VAL A 23 -4.04 41.14 10.73
CA VAL A 23 -2.86 40.28 10.95
C VAL A 23 -3.24 38.87 11.46
N LEU A 24 -4.48 38.67 11.93
CA LEU A 24 -4.96 37.37 12.44
C LEU A 24 -5.66 36.50 11.38
N ALA A 25 -5.75 36.95 10.13
CA ALA A 25 -6.17 36.13 9.01
C ALA A 25 -5.02 35.20 8.56
N GLY A 26 -4.52 34.37 9.47
CA GLY A 26 -3.58 33.30 9.14
C GLY A 26 -4.26 32.27 8.26
N CYS A 27 -4.04 32.34 6.94
CA CYS A 27 -4.47 31.31 5.99
C CYS A 27 -3.79 29.99 6.34
N GLY A 28 -4.54 29.06 6.96
CA GLY A 28 -4.16 27.66 6.98
C GLY A 28 -4.35 27.06 5.59
N THR A 29 -3.35 26.34 5.10
CA THR A 29 -3.41 25.65 3.81
C THR A 29 -4.36 24.45 3.91
N SER A 30 -5.31 24.34 2.98
CA SER A 30 -6.23 23.20 2.91
C SER A 30 -5.53 21.96 2.34
N GLU A 31 -6.06 20.77 2.67
CA GLU A 31 -5.55 19.51 2.10
C GLU A 31 -5.65 19.45 0.58
N LYS A 32 -6.70 20.08 0.02
CA LYS A 32 -6.87 20.20 -1.42
C LYS A 32 -5.79 21.06 -2.07
N GLU A 33 -5.29 22.08 -1.38
CA GLU A 33 -4.16 22.89 -1.84
C GLU A 33 -2.85 22.11 -1.73
N ALA A 34 -2.62 21.43 -0.59
CA ALA A 34 -1.45 20.58 -0.40
C ALA A 34 -1.34 19.48 -1.48
N LEU A 35 -2.46 18.84 -1.85
CA LEU A 35 -2.50 17.84 -2.92
C LEU A 35 -2.28 18.43 -4.32
N LYS A 36 -2.66 19.69 -4.56
CA LYS A 36 -2.40 20.38 -5.83
C LYS A 36 -0.93 20.79 -5.97
N GLU A 37 -0.29 21.13 -4.86
CA GLU A 37 1.12 21.53 -4.81
C GLU A 37 2.07 20.32 -4.71
N LEU A 38 1.51 19.10 -4.56
CA LEU A 38 2.27 17.85 -4.51
C LEU A 38 3.22 17.73 -5.70
N LYS A 39 4.51 17.57 -5.39
CA LYS A 39 5.55 17.30 -6.38
C LYS A 39 5.95 15.83 -6.32
N TRP A 40 5.83 15.15 -7.45
CA TRP A 40 6.28 13.78 -7.64
C TRP A 40 7.79 13.74 -7.93
N SER A 41 8.61 14.04 -6.93
CA SER A 41 10.08 13.96 -7.05
C SER A 41 10.58 12.51 -7.08
N TYR A 42 11.83 12.34 -7.51
CA TYR A 42 12.57 11.08 -7.41
C TYR A 42 12.62 10.59 -5.95
N SER A 43 12.60 9.27 -5.77
CA SER A 43 12.85 8.63 -4.48
C SER A 43 13.62 7.32 -4.67
N ASP A 44 14.72 7.13 -3.94
CA ASP A 44 15.62 5.98 -4.12
C ASP A 44 15.03 4.64 -3.66
N ASP A 45 14.13 4.66 -2.68
CA ASP A 45 13.42 3.49 -2.12
C ASP A 45 11.90 3.68 -2.26
N GLY A 46 11.47 4.22 -3.41
CA GLY A 46 10.08 4.61 -3.65
C GLY A 46 9.15 3.43 -3.97
N VAL A 47 9.69 2.27 -4.34
CA VAL A 47 8.92 1.04 -4.58
C VAL A 47 9.65 -0.17 -4.00
N GLN A 48 8.98 -0.88 -3.10
CA GLN A 48 9.47 -2.08 -2.44
C GLN A 48 8.59 -3.26 -2.81
N ILE A 49 9.18 -4.28 -3.45
CA ILE A 49 8.44 -5.48 -3.89
C ILE A 49 9.02 -6.69 -3.17
N GLN A 50 8.18 -7.36 -2.38
CA GLN A 50 8.49 -8.65 -1.76
C GLN A 50 7.99 -9.77 -2.66
N VAL A 51 8.89 -10.39 -3.41
CA VAL A 51 8.55 -11.46 -4.34
C VAL A 51 8.60 -12.81 -3.62
N GLN A 52 7.53 -13.58 -3.77
CA GLN A 52 7.46 -14.98 -3.36
C GLN A 52 6.95 -15.82 -4.54
N ALA A 53 7.85 -16.62 -5.13
CA ALA A 53 7.53 -17.51 -6.22
C ALA A 53 7.23 -18.93 -5.73
N ASP A 54 6.20 -19.53 -6.30
CA ASP A 54 5.84 -20.93 -6.07
C ASP A 54 6.94 -21.86 -6.63
N PRO A 55 7.26 -23.00 -5.99
CA PRO A 55 8.14 -24.02 -6.56
C PRO A 55 7.69 -24.53 -7.94
N ALA A 56 6.38 -24.50 -8.21
CA ALA A 56 5.77 -24.81 -9.49
C ALA A 56 5.57 -23.55 -10.37
N LEU A 57 6.38 -22.49 -10.20
CA LEU A 57 6.27 -21.24 -10.96
C LEU A 57 6.19 -21.45 -12.48
N ASN A 58 5.30 -20.72 -13.14
CA ASN A 58 5.17 -20.70 -14.61
C ASN A 58 5.14 -22.12 -15.20
N GLN A 59 4.26 -22.96 -14.64
CA GLN A 59 4.21 -24.38 -14.94
C GLN A 59 3.68 -24.60 -16.34
N ALA A 60 4.52 -25.18 -17.20
CA ALA A 60 4.12 -25.65 -18.51
C ALA A 60 4.38 -27.16 -18.57
N LYS A 61 3.34 -27.95 -18.88
CA LYS A 61 3.43 -29.42 -19.01
C LYS A 61 4.05 -30.12 -17.79
N GLY A 62 3.73 -29.63 -16.58
CA GLY A 62 4.25 -30.24 -15.35
C GLY A 62 5.63 -29.75 -14.91
N GLN A 63 6.30 -28.88 -15.69
CA GLN A 63 7.64 -28.40 -15.37
C GLN A 63 7.61 -26.90 -15.04
N PRO A 64 8.24 -26.48 -13.92
CA PRO A 64 8.36 -25.07 -13.58
C PRO A 64 9.39 -24.37 -14.47
N HIS A 65 9.15 -23.10 -14.78
CA HIS A 65 10.05 -22.28 -15.61
C HIS A 65 10.36 -20.95 -14.94
N MET A 66 11.50 -20.38 -15.32
CA MET A 66 11.83 -19.01 -14.97
C MET A 66 10.77 -18.05 -15.53
N LEU A 67 10.43 -17.04 -14.75
CA LEU A 67 9.44 -16.03 -15.12
C LEU A 67 10.14 -14.68 -15.32
N THR A 68 9.83 -14.02 -16.43
CA THR A 68 10.18 -12.62 -16.64
C THR A 68 9.14 -11.73 -15.94
N LEU A 69 9.58 -10.92 -14.99
CA LEU A 69 8.80 -9.85 -14.37
C LEU A 69 9.27 -8.52 -14.93
N VAL A 70 8.36 -7.76 -15.53
CA VAL A 70 8.59 -6.38 -15.94
C VAL A 70 7.86 -5.44 -15.00
N VAL A 71 8.61 -4.51 -14.42
CA VAL A 71 8.09 -3.40 -13.62
C VAL A 71 8.12 -2.15 -14.49
N VAL A 72 6.99 -1.49 -14.63
CA VAL A 72 6.86 -0.21 -15.34
C VAL A 72 6.41 0.89 -14.41
N GLN A 73 6.94 2.09 -14.62
CA GLN A 73 6.53 3.29 -13.91
C GLN A 73 5.93 4.29 -14.89
N MET A 74 4.84 4.95 -14.50
CA MET A 74 4.14 5.89 -15.37
C MET A 74 3.44 7.00 -14.57
N GLU A 75 3.15 8.09 -15.27
CA GLU A 75 2.38 9.21 -14.75
C GLU A 75 0.86 8.95 -14.86
N ASP A 76 0.43 8.30 -15.95
CA ASP A 76 -0.98 8.05 -16.26
C ASP A 76 -1.22 6.54 -16.47
N PRO A 77 -2.31 5.96 -15.92
CA PRO A 77 -2.54 4.52 -15.95
C PRO A 77 -2.90 3.98 -17.34
N ASN A 78 -3.35 4.83 -18.27
CA ASN A 78 -3.77 4.39 -19.61
C ASN A 78 -2.60 3.84 -20.43
N GLY A 79 -1.37 4.31 -20.15
CA GLY A 79 -0.16 3.74 -20.75
C GLY A 79 -0.05 2.24 -20.48
N PHE A 80 -0.29 1.80 -19.25
CA PHE A 80 -0.31 0.38 -18.91
C PHE A 80 -1.46 -0.36 -19.58
N THR A 81 -2.68 0.18 -19.46
CA THR A 81 -3.90 -0.45 -20.01
C THR A 81 -3.77 -0.73 -21.51
N ALA A 82 -3.17 0.20 -22.27
CA ALA A 82 -2.90 0.00 -23.69
C ALA A 82 -1.90 -1.15 -23.94
N LEU A 83 -0.82 -1.20 -23.16
CA LEU A 83 0.24 -2.21 -23.24
C LEU A 83 -0.20 -3.59 -22.74
N THR A 84 -1.26 -3.67 -21.93
CA THR A 84 -1.80 -4.93 -21.38
C THR A 84 -3.19 -5.26 -21.93
N SER A 85 -3.62 -4.60 -23.01
CA SER A 85 -4.96 -4.79 -23.58
C SER A 85 -5.21 -6.18 -24.18
N ASN A 86 -4.16 -6.91 -24.54
CA ASN A 86 -4.21 -8.29 -25.02
C ASN A 86 -2.82 -8.95 -24.95
N ALA A 87 -2.76 -10.25 -25.21
CA ALA A 87 -1.54 -11.05 -25.18
C ALA A 87 -0.42 -10.52 -26.09
N ALA A 88 -0.72 -10.01 -27.28
CA ALA A 88 0.28 -9.50 -28.21
C ALA A 88 0.93 -8.19 -27.71
N LYS A 89 0.12 -7.29 -27.14
CA LYS A 89 0.61 -6.06 -26.50
C LYS A 89 1.43 -6.36 -25.25
N LEU A 90 0.95 -7.29 -24.41
CA LEU A 90 1.68 -7.74 -23.23
C LEU A 90 3.04 -8.35 -23.60
N LYS A 91 3.08 -9.19 -24.63
CA LYS A 91 4.34 -9.75 -25.17
C LYS A 91 5.30 -8.65 -25.60
N THR A 92 4.79 -7.62 -26.28
CA THR A 92 5.60 -6.46 -26.70
C THR A 92 6.21 -5.76 -25.49
N LEU A 93 5.42 -5.52 -24.43
CA LEU A 93 5.90 -4.92 -23.18
C LEU A 93 7.00 -5.78 -22.54
N LEU A 94 6.79 -7.10 -22.44
CA LEU A 94 7.75 -8.03 -21.82
C LEU A 94 9.11 -8.06 -22.53
N LEU A 95 9.11 -7.87 -23.86
CA LEU A 95 10.28 -7.87 -24.72
C LEU A 95 10.89 -6.48 -24.94
N SER A 96 10.27 -5.41 -24.43
CA SER A 96 10.76 -4.04 -24.63
C SER A 96 12.04 -3.79 -23.83
N ASP A 97 13.09 -3.31 -24.49
CA ASP A 97 14.36 -2.95 -23.86
C ASP A 97 14.45 -1.47 -23.47
N SER A 98 13.49 -0.65 -23.95
CA SER A 98 13.34 0.76 -23.62
C SER A 98 11.90 1.08 -23.20
N PRO A 99 11.66 2.12 -22.39
CA PRO A 99 10.30 2.53 -22.02
C PRO A 99 9.42 2.81 -23.24
N PRO A 100 8.29 2.11 -23.41
CA PRO A 100 7.31 2.43 -24.45
C PRO A 100 6.65 3.81 -24.23
N GLN A 101 5.92 4.30 -25.23
CA GLN A 101 5.16 5.54 -25.09
C GLN A 101 4.21 5.49 -23.87
N GLY A 102 4.21 6.55 -23.06
CA GLY A 102 3.41 6.64 -21.84
C GLY A 102 4.03 5.95 -20.61
N VAL A 103 5.21 5.34 -20.75
CA VAL A 103 5.98 4.75 -19.66
C VAL A 103 7.22 5.61 -19.39
N LEU A 104 7.46 5.94 -18.13
CA LEU A 104 8.61 6.73 -17.68
C LEU A 104 9.86 5.85 -17.49
N SER A 105 9.67 4.63 -16.97
CA SER A 105 10.75 3.68 -16.72
C SER A 105 10.25 2.24 -16.86
N ILE A 106 11.14 1.36 -17.30
CA ILE A 106 10.92 -0.08 -17.43
C ILE A 106 12.10 -0.83 -16.82
N LYS A 107 11.83 -1.86 -16.03
CA LYS A 107 12.84 -2.73 -15.43
C LYS A 107 12.44 -4.19 -15.58
N ARG A 108 13.31 -4.98 -16.21
CA ARG A 108 13.13 -6.42 -16.41
C ARG A 108 13.89 -7.20 -15.34
N ILE A 109 13.23 -8.18 -14.75
CA ILE A 109 13.73 -9.00 -13.65
C ILE A 109 13.38 -10.45 -13.97
N PHE A 110 14.33 -11.37 -13.75
CA PHE A 110 14.09 -12.79 -13.89
C PHE A 110 13.93 -13.42 -12.51
N ILE A 111 12.87 -14.22 -12.35
CA ILE A 111 12.51 -14.90 -11.09
C ILE A 111 12.55 -16.41 -11.31
N ALA A 112 13.31 -17.10 -10.47
CA ALA A 112 13.39 -18.55 -10.49
C ALA A 112 12.22 -19.20 -9.71
N PRO A 113 11.84 -20.46 -10.04
CA PRO A 113 10.88 -21.22 -9.24
C PRO A 113 11.32 -21.36 -7.78
N GLY A 114 10.39 -21.18 -6.85
CA GLY A 114 10.65 -21.23 -5.39
C GLY A 114 11.43 -20.04 -4.83
N GLU A 115 11.77 -19.04 -5.64
CA GLU A 115 12.56 -17.90 -5.21
C GLU A 115 11.78 -16.95 -4.29
N THR A 116 12.43 -16.48 -3.23
CA THR A 116 11.96 -15.36 -2.41
C THR A 116 12.98 -14.24 -2.45
N ARG A 117 12.58 -13.03 -2.84
CA ARG A 117 13.48 -11.90 -3.05
C ARG A 117 12.83 -10.56 -2.71
N SER A 118 13.53 -9.74 -1.94
CA SER A 118 13.21 -8.32 -1.73
C SER A 118 13.79 -7.47 -2.86
N LEU A 119 12.95 -6.74 -3.58
CA LEU A 119 13.35 -5.77 -4.60
C LEU A 119 13.13 -4.36 -4.07
N LYS A 120 14.20 -3.55 -4.09
CA LYS A 120 14.13 -2.10 -3.85
C LYS A 120 14.35 -1.39 -5.16
N LEU A 121 13.40 -0.55 -5.54
CA LEU A 121 13.41 0.19 -6.79
C LEU A 121 13.22 1.66 -6.50
N GLU A 122 13.97 2.46 -7.23
CA GLU A 122 13.78 3.90 -7.31
C GLU A 122 12.42 4.22 -7.92
N ARG A 123 11.70 5.20 -7.38
CA ARG A 123 10.55 5.83 -8.03
C ARG A 123 11.06 7.02 -8.84
N VAL A 124 10.94 6.94 -10.16
CA VAL A 124 11.38 8.02 -11.05
C VAL A 124 10.50 9.26 -10.88
N GLU A 125 11.01 10.42 -11.28
CA GLU A 125 10.24 11.66 -11.26
C GLU A 125 8.93 11.50 -12.05
N LYS A 126 7.85 12.10 -11.54
CA LYS A 126 6.49 12.04 -12.09
C LYS A 126 5.80 10.68 -12.04
N ALA A 127 6.45 9.61 -11.59
CA ALA A 127 5.80 8.30 -11.47
C ALA A 127 4.75 8.31 -10.36
N GLN A 128 3.50 8.07 -10.75
CA GLN A 128 2.33 7.97 -9.86
C GLN A 128 1.72 6.55 -9.86
N TYR A 129 2.02 5.76 -10.89
CA TYR A 129 1.52 4.41 -11.07
C TYR A 129 2.65 3.43 -11.36
N ILE A 130 2.52 2.23 -10.80
CA ILE A 130 3.46 1.12 -10.96
C ILE A 130 2.70 -0.07 -11.55
N GLY A 131 3.08 -0.49 -12.74
CA GLY A 131 2.54 -1.67 -13.40
C GLY A 131 3.51 -2.85 -13.26
N LEU A 132 2.96 -4.04 -12.99
CA LEU A 132 3.68 -5.31 -12.99
C LEU A 132 3.15 -6.17 -14.12
N ALA A 133 4.04 -6.68 -14.96
CA ALA A 133 3.72 -7.61 -16.04
C ALA A 133 4.59 -8.87 -15.91
N ALA A 134 3.94 -10.00 -15.68
CA ALA A 134 4.58 -11.31 -15.54
C ALA A 134 4.41 -12.13 -16.83
N GLY A 135 5.53 -12.61 -17.38
CA GLY A 135 5.57 -13.36 -18.63
C GLY A 135 5.22 -14.84 -18.48
N TYR A 136 4.01 -15.15 -18.04
CA TYR A 136 3.49 -16.52 -18.04
C TYR A 136 3.26 -17.02 -19.47
N ASP A 137 3.37 -18.32 -19.70
CA ASP A 137 3.28 -18.95 -21.03
C ASP A 137 2.00 -18.57 -21.81
N HIS A 138 0.86 -18.49 -21.11
CA HIS A 138 -0.44 -18.18 -21.72
C HIS A 138 -0.66 -16.68 -22.02
N LEU A 139 0.16 -15.77 -21.46
CA LEU A 139 0.10 -14.31 -21.64
C LEU A 139 -1.31 -13.70 -21.53
N ASP A 140 -2.10 -14.14 -20.55
CA ASP A 140 -3.44 -13.63 -20.28
C ASP A 140 -3.32 -12.40 -19.36
N PRO A 141 -3.63 -11.18 -19.85
CA PRO A 141 -3.42 -9.97 -19.07
C PRO A 141 -4.09 -9.97 -17.69
N ALA A 142 -5.25 -10.61 -17.55
CA ALA A 142 -5.97 -10.67 -16.27
C ALA A 142 -5.18 -11.42 -15.18
N ARG A 143 -4.45 -12.46 -15.58
CA ARG A 143 -3.63 -13.29 -14.69
C ARG A 143 -2.18 -12.83 -14.60
N CYS A 144 -1.69 -12.15 -15.64
CA CYS A 144 -0.29 -11.75 -15.78
C CYS A 144 0.02 -10.34 -15.28
N THR A 145 -0.98 -9.48 -15.03
CA THR A 145 -0.72 -8.05 -14.81
C THR A 145 -1.36 -7.49 -13.55
N ARG A 146 -0.68 -6.55 -12.89
CA ARG A 146 -1.21 -5.78 -11.77
C ARG A 146 -0.84 -4.32 -11.91
N LEU A 147 -1.73 -3.43 -11.53
CA LEU A 147 -1.51 -1.99 -11.57
C LEU A 147 -1.74 -1.42 -10.17
N TYR A 148 -0.77 -0.67 -9.67
CA TYR A 148 -0.79 -0.03 -8.37
C TYR A 148 -0.69 1.48 -8.54
N ARG A 149 -1.36 2.21 -7.66
CA ARG A 149 -1.21 3.66 -7.52
C ARG A 149 -0.36 3.94 -6.29
N VAL A 150 0.58 4.86 -6.42
CA VAL A 150 1.40 5.32 -5.30
C VAL A 150 0.54 6.21 -4.38
N GLY A 151 0.57 5.93 -3.08
CA GLY A 151 -0.14 6.69 -2.06
C GLY A 151 0.46 8.07 -1.83
N VAL A 152 -0.32 8.95 -1.20
CA VAL A 152 0.13 10.29 -0.78
C VAL A 152 -0.27 10.47 0.67
N GLU A 153 0.70 10.81 1.51
CA GLU A 153 0.49 11.17 2.90
C GLU A 153 0.39 12.69 3.01
N VAL A 154 -0.52 13.18 3.87
CA VAL A 154 -0.71 14.61 4.11
C VAL A 154 -0.38 14.91 5.57
N ASP A 155 0.83 15.42 5.80
CA ASP A 155 1.28 15.85 7.11
C ASP A 155 0.65 17.19 7.47
N SER A 156 0.19 17.31 8.72
CA SER A 156 -0.34 18.56 9.28
C SER A 156 0.55 19.04 10.43
N SER A 157 1.09 20.25 10.32
CA SER A 157 1.92 20.88 11.35
C SER A 157 1.33 22.22 11.82
N GLY A 158 1.55 22.55 13.09
CA GLY A 158 1.20 23.85 13.70
C GLY A 158 0.07 23.80 14.74
N LEU A 159 0.27 24.51 15.86
CA LEU A 159 -0.67 24.54 17.01
C LEU A 159 -1.77 25.62 16.88
N ILE A 160 -1.55 26.64 16.03
CA ILE A 160 -2.44 27.82 15.87
C ILE A 160 -2.83 28.03 14.39
N ILE A 161 -1.89 27.88 13.46
CA ILE A 161 -2.13 27.87 12.01
C ILE A 161 -1.68 26.50 11.49
N LYS A 162 -2.58 25.74 10.86
CA LYS A 162 -2.27 24.42 10.30
C LYS A 162 -1.65 24.59 8.92
N SER A 163 -0.38 24.25 8.77
CA SER A 163 0.26 24.01 7.47
C SER A 163 0.13 22.53 7.11
N ARG A 164 -0.27 22.24 5.88
CA ARG A 164 -0.41 20.88 5.37
C ARG A 164 0.55 20.66 4.22
N THR A 165 1.33 19.59 4.25
CA THR A 165 2.25 19.21 3.16
C THR A 165 1.90 17.82 2.68
N ALA A 166 1.78 17.63 1.37
CA ALA A 166 1.53 16.32 0.79
C ALA A 166 2.84 15.74 0.23
N THR A 167 3.15 14.49 0.55
CA THR A 167 4.34 13.79 0.05
C THR A 167 3.99 12.38 -0.44
N PRO A 168 4.61 11.88 -1.53
CA PRO A 168 4.39 10.51 -1.98
C PRO A 168 4.93 9.48 -0.96
N GLU A 169 4.11 8.49 -0.62
CA GLU A 169 4.51 7.38 0.25
C GLU A 169 5.27 6.30 -0.53
N PRO A 170 6.30 5.64 0.04
CA PRO A 170 6.88 4.44 -0.55
C PRO A 170 5.85 3.33 -0.78
N LEU A 171 5.73 2.84 -2.01
CA LEU A 171 4.79 1.78 -2.35
C LEU A 171 5.35 0.42 -1.95
N LYS A 172 4.65 -0.30 -1.07
CA LYS A 172 5.00 -1.66 -0.65
C LYS A 172 4.07 -2.68 -1.32
N ILE A 173 4.65 -3.61 -2.05
CA ILE A 173 3.92 -4.67 -2.77
C ILE A 173 4.41 -6.02 -2.26
N GLU A 174 3.51 -6.82 -1.71
CA GLU A 174 3.73 -8.25 -1.56
C GLU A 174 3.29 -8.94 -2.86
N LEU A 175 4.22 -9.53 -3.61
CA LEU A 175 3.95 -10.15 -4.91
C LEU A 175 4.08 -11.66 -4.80
N ARG A 176 2.95 -12.36 -4.92
CA ARG A 176 2.91 -13.83 -4.97
C ARG A 176 2.79 -14.30 -6.42
N LEU A 177 3.77 -15.06 -6.88
CA LEU A 177 3.81 -15.60 -8.24
C LEU A 177 3.51 -17.09 -8.18
N GLY A 178 2.32 -17.46 -8.63
CA GLY A 178 1.84 -18.84 -8.60
C GLY A 178 2.23 -19.64 -9.85
N PRO A 179 1.75 -20.89 -9.96
CA PRO A 179 2.03 -21.75 -11.11
C PRO A 179 1.50 -21.21 -12.44
N ASP A 180 0.35 -20.52 -12.42
CA ASP A 180 -0.42 -20.12 -13.61
C ASP A 180 -0.88 -18.65 -13.56
N GLY A 181 -0.29 -17.83 -12.70
CA GLY A 181 -0.61 -16.41 -12.62
C GLY A 181 -0.15 -15.72 -11.35
N ILE A 182 -0.23 -14.39 -11.37
CA ILE A 182 -0.04 -13.58 -10.17
C ILE A 182 -1.20 -13.88 -9.21
N GLN A 183 -0.86 -14.38 -8.03
CA GLN A 183 -1.85 -14.63 -6.98
C GLN A 183 -2.20 -13.30 -6.31
N GLU A 184 -3.47 -13.16 -5.92
CA GLU A 184 -3.89 -11.97 -5.16
C GLU A 184 -3.09 -11.88 -3.87
N SER A 185 -2.55 -10.70 -3.63
CA SER A 185 -1.86 -10.37 -2.40
C SER A 185 -2.63 -9.28 -1.67
N PRO A 186 -2.85 -9.43 -0.36
CA PRO A 186 -3.61 -8.46 0.44
C PRO A 186 -2.91 -7.10 0.66
N GLY A 187 -1.75 -6.87 0.02
CA GLY A 187 -0.86 -5.73 0.24
C GLY A 187 -1.36 -4.34 -0.19
N SER A 188 -2.63 -4.20 -0.54
CA SER A 188 -3.28 -2.88 -0.60
C SER A 188 -4.76 -3.04 -0.27
N LYS A 189 -5.08 -3.46 0.95
CA LYS A 189 -6.42 -3.19 1.48
C LYS A 189 -6.67 -1.68 1.35
N PRO A 190 -7.71 -1.23 0.65
CA PRO A 190 -8.37 -0.04 1.13
C PRO A 190 -8.91 -0.43 2.51
N GLN A 191 -8.63 0.36 3.55
CA GLN A 191 -9.65 0.51 4.57
C GLN A 191 -10.51 1.69 4.14
N PRO A 192 -11.65 1.48 3.46
CA PRO A 192 -12.74 2.41 3.61
C PRO A 192 -13.15 2.31 5.08
N VAL A 193 -12.66 3.25 5.89
CA VAL A 193 -13.35 3.55 7.15
C VAL A 193 -14.68 4.17 6.71
N GLU A 194 -15.78 3.40 6.79
CA GLU A 194 -17.11 3.95 6.57
C GLU A 194 -17.32 5.12 7.56
N PRO A 195 -17.76 6.31 7.10
CA PRO A 195 -18.11 7.40 7.99
C PRO A 195 -19.49 7.13 8.60
N THR A 196 -19.56 6.32 9.65
CA THR A 196 -20.79 6.20 10.46
C THR A 196 -20.72 7.18 11.63
N LYS A 197 -21.40 8.32 11.52
CA LYS A 197 -21.79 9.09 12.71
C LYS A 197 -22.83 8.25 13.46
N PRO A 198 -22.59 7.86 14.73
CA PRO A 198 -23.61 7.19 15.52
C PRO A 198 -24.83 8.11 15.68
N LYS A 199 -26.00 7.65 15.26
CA LYS A 199 -27.28 8.29 15.60
C LYS A 199 -27.65 7.87 17.02
N ALA A 200 -27.94 8.84 17.89
CA ALA A 200 -28.32 8.57 19.27
C ALA A 200 -29.64 7.77 19.35
N GLY A 201 -29.63 6.67 20.11
CA GLY A 201 -30.78 5.82 20.40
C GLY A 201 -30.39 4.62 21.26
N LEU A 202 -31.33 4.11 22.07
CA LEU A 202 -31.13 2.96 22.96
C LEU A 202 -30.92 1.68 22.14
N VAL A 203 -29.75 1.05 22.30
CA VAL A 203 -29.47 -0.30 21.79
C VAL A 203 -29.85 -1.31 22.88
N PRO A 204 -30.80 -2.24 22.66
CA PRO A 204 -31.10 -3.29 23.63
C PRO A 204 -29.91 -4.24 23.79
N ALA A 205 -29.61 -4.65 25.01
CA ALA A 205 -28.53 -5.58 25.30
C ALA A 205 -28.83 -6.98 24.68
N PRO A 206 -27.88 -7.61 23.96
CA PRO A 206 -28.02 -8.99 23.52
C PRO A 206 -28.01 -9.94 24.73
N ALA A 207 -28.97 -10.88 24.77
CA ALA A 207 -29.02 -11.94 25.76
C ALA A 207 -27.76 -12.85 25.69
N PRO A 208 -27.26 -13.37 26.82
CA PRO A 208 -26.07 -14.22 26.83
C PRO A 208 -26.36 -15.60 26.24
N ALA A 209 -25.65 -15.96 25.15
CA ALA A 209 -25.62 -17.32 24.64
C ALA A 209 -24.57 -18.15 25.41
N THR A 210 -25.01 -19.29 25.90
CA THR A 210 -24.28 -20.28 26.69
C THR A 210 -23.16 -20.97 25.93
N THR A 211 -21.99 -21.05 26.56
CA THR A 211 -20.78 -21.75 26.11
C THR A 211 -20.92 -23.28 26.25
N PRO A 212 -20.54 -24.10 25.25
CA PRO A 212 -20.17 -25.50 25.49
C PRO A 212 -18.75 -25.56 26.05
N ALA A 213 -18.62 -26.16 27.23
CA ALA A 213 -17.40 -26.26 28.01
C ALA A 213 -16.30 -27.08 27.31
N SER A 214 -15.11 -26.51 27.25
CA SER A 214 -13.85 -27.19 26.97
C SER A 214 -13.48 -28.11 28.15
N ALA A 215 -13.20 -29.38 27.86
CA ALA A 215 -12.63 -30.33 28.83
C ALA A 215 -11.14 -30.01 29.08
N PRO A 216 -10.64 -30.06 30.34
CA PRO A 216 -9.22 -29.87 30.64
C PRO A 216 -8.46 -31.20 30.60
N VAL A 217 -7.21 -31.11 30.14
CA VAL A 217 -6.19 -32.15 30.15
C VAL A 217 -5.31 -32.00 31.41
N SER A 218 -5.12 -33.13 32.10
CA SER A 218 -4.01 -33.52 33.00
C SER A 218 -3.98 -33.09 34.47
N ALA A 219 -4.09 -34.09 35.35
CA ALA A 219 -3.36 -34.20 36.61
C ALA A 219 -2.78 -35.63 36.74
N PRO A 220 -1.51 -35.83 37.15
CA PRO A 220 -0.97 -37.16 37.41
C PRO A 220 -1.16 -37.55 38.88
N ALA A 221 -1.72 -38.74 39.12
CA ALA A 221 -1.81 -39.35 40.44
C ALA A 221 -0.66 -40.34 40.66
N THR A 222 0.03 -40.15 41.78
CA THR A 222 0.97 -41.05 42.44
C THR A 222 0.33 -42.40 42.80
N GLY A 223 1.03 -43.50 42.52
CA GLY A 223 0.71 -44.84 43.02
C GLY A 223 1.76 -45.87 42.60
N SER A 224 2.67 -46.20 43.51
CA SER A 224 3.59 -47.36 43.44
C SER A 224 2.92 -48.60 44.09
N PRO A 225 3.59 -49.76 44.25
CA PRO A 225 3.77 -50.85 43.27
C PRO A 225 3.28 -52.23 43.80
N THR A 226 2.96 -53.20 42.93
CA THR A 226 3.10 -54.65 43.24
C THR A 226 2.97 -55.57 42.01
N SER A 227 4.07 -56.25 41.69
CA SER A 227 4.26 -57.71 41.55
C SER A 227 3.24 -58.61 40.81
N ASN A 228 3.66 -59.18 39.66
CA ASN A 228 3.71 -60.64 39.32
C ASN A 228 4.17 -60.82 37.85
N VAL A 229 5.33 -61.40 37.50
CA VAL A 229 5.62 -62.86 37.34
C VAL A 229 4.62 -63.51 36.36
N THR A 230 4.94 -63.84 35.10
CA THR A 230 5.83 -64.94 34.62
C THR A 230 5.97 -64.85 33.08
N PRO A 231 7.12 -65.21 32.47
CA PRO A 231 7.23 -65.53 31.05
C PRO A 231 7.19 -67.05 30.81
N SER A 232 6.44 -67.54 29.83
CA SER A 232 6.69 -68.86 29.26
C SER A 232 6.31 -68.91 27.78
N ASP A 233 7.17 -69.63 27.07
CA ASP A 233 6.98 -70.28 25.78
C ASP A 233 7.54 -69.57 24.55
N ALA A 234 8.84 -69.82 24.43
CA ALA A 234 9.57 -70.03 23.20
C ALA A 234 8.84 -70.96 22.22
N LYS A 235 9.03 -70.64 20.94
CA LYS A 235 9.62 -71.60 20.01
C LYS A 235 10.58 -70.89 19.07
#